data_AF-A0A853ECM7-F1
#
_entry.id   AF-A0A853ECM7-F1
#
_cell.length_a   1.000
_cell.length_b   1.000
_cell.length_c   1.000
_cell.angle_alpha   90.00
_cell.angle_beta   90.00
_cell.angle_gamma   90.00
#
_symmetry.space_group_name_H-M   'P 1'
#
loop_
_entity.id
_entity.type
_entity.pdbx_description
1 polymer ?
#
loop_
_entity_poly.entity_id
_entity_poly.type
_entity_poly.pdbx_seq_one_letter_code
_entity_poly.pdbx_strand_id
1 'polypeptide(L)'
;MTNTAKILNFGRGNFTGQERNVADLDDGYARLSNMLLEAYSGADLTKRQFKVLLAILRKTYGWNKPMDRITDSQLSEITKLPVKRCNEAKLELVRMNIIKQQGGMFGPNKNISEW
;
A
#
# COMPACT_ATOMS: atom_id res chain seq x y z
N MET A 1 -26.93 29.83 -58.80
CA MET A 1 -26.23 28.64 -58.26
C MET A 1 -25.75 28.98 -56.87
N THR A 2 -26.39 28.43 -55.84
CA THR A 2 -26.11 28.76 -54.43
C THR A 2 -25.06 27.78 -53.91
N ASN A 3 -23.89 28.28 -53.53
CA ASN A 3 -22.81 27.43 -53.01
C ASN A 3 -23.10 27.09 -51.53
N THR A 4 -23.58 25.89 -51.28
CA THR A 4 -23.95 25.40 -49.94
C THR A 4 -22.75 24.71 -49.31
N ALA A 5 -21.85 25.47 -48.68
CA ALA A 5 -20.82 24.87 -47.84
C ALA A 5 -21.45 24.38 -46.53
N LYS A 6 -21.35 23.07 -46.25
CA LYS A 6 -21.72 22.48 -44.94
C LYS A 6 -20.57 22.71 -43.96
N ILE A 7 -20.83 23.49 -42.91
CA ILE A 7 -19.92 23.61 -41.76
C ILE A 7 -20.04 22.34 -40.92
N LEU A 8 -19.00 21.50 -40.91
CA LEU A 8 -18.89 20.36 -40.00
C LEU A 8 -18.29 20.83 -38.69
N ASN A 9 -19.12 20.94 -37.65
CA ASN A 9 -18.68 21.29 -36.31
C ASN A 9 -18.16 20.01 -35.63
N PHE A 10 -16.85 19.81 -35.61
CA PHE A 10 -16.24 18.76 -34.80
C PHE A 10 -16.45 19.14 -33.34
N GLY A 11 -17.29 18.37 -32.63
CA GLY A 11 -17.55 18.60 -31.23
C GLY A 11 -16.23 18.72 -30.48
N ARG A 12 -16.04 19.83 -29.77
CA ARG A 12 -14.96 19.94 -28.77
C ARG A 12 -15.24 18.82 -27.76
N GLY A 13 -14.53 17.71 -27.89
CA GLY A 13 -14.50 16.70 -26.85
C GLY A 13 -14.19 17.41 -25.54
N ASN A 14 -14.97 17.15 -24.51
CA ASN A 14 -14.63 17.57 -23.15
C ASN A 14 -13.35 16.83 -22.75
N PHE A 15 -12.20 17.33 -23.18
CA PHE A 15 -10.91 16.98 -22.62
C PHE A 15 -10.79 17.73 -21.30
N THR A 16 -11.66 17.41 -20.34
CA THR A 16 -11.33 17.64 -18.94
C THR A 16 -10.11 16.78 -18.70
N GLY A 17 -8.92 17.40 -18.71
CA GLY A 17 -7.65 16.71 -18.51
C GLY A 17 -7.77 15.86 -17.25
N GLN A 18 -7.95 14.56 -17.43
CA GLN A 18 -7.93 13.64 -16.31
C GLN A 18 -6.48 13.64 -15.86
N GLU A 19 -6.20 14.32 -14.74
CA GLU A 19 -4.87 14.32 -14.15
C GLU A 19 -4.42 12.86 -14.02
N ARG A 20 -3.29 12.54 -14.67
CA ARG A 20 -2.75 11.20 -14.63
C ARG A 20 -2.27 10.98 -13.20
N ASN A 21 -2.95 10.11 -12.45
CA ASN A 21 -2.46 9.59 -11.17
C ASN A 21 -1.28 8.63 -11.42
N VAL A 22 -0.13 9.18 -11.78
CA VAL A 22 1.13 8.45 -11.92
C VAL A 22 1.86 8.56 -10.59
N ALA A 23 2.35 7.44 -10.07
CA ALA A 23 3.14 7.46 -8.86
C ALA A 23 4.52 8.09 -9.13
N ASP A 24 4.91 9.07 -8.32
CA ASP A 24 6.24 9.68 -8.33
C ASP A 24 6.98 9.35 -7.02
N LEU A 25 8.32 9.31 -7.08
CA LEU A 25 9.14 9.18 -5.87
C LEU A 25 9.06 10.43 -4.98
N ASP A 26 8.72 11.58 -5.56
CA ASP A 26 8.47 12.83 -4.83
C ASP A 26 7.25 12.74 -3.89
N ASP A 27 6.33 11.81 -4.13
CA ASP A 27 5.20 11.49 -3.21
C ASP A 27 5.64 10.68 -1.98
N GLY A 28 6.94 10.37 -1.89
CA GLY A 28 7.56 9.60 -0.84
C GLY A 28 7.53 8.09 -1.11
N TYR A 29 8.43 7.39 -0.43
CA TYR A 29 8.65 5.96 -0.63
C TYR A 29 8.98 5.25 0.69
N ALA A 30 8.73 3.94 0.73
CA ALA A 30 9.14 3.10 1.85
C ALA A 30 10.46 2.41 1.50
N ARG A 31 11.52 2.69 2.28
CA ARG A 31 12.83 2.05 2.11
C ARG A 31 12.81 0.62 2.65
N LEU A 32 13.14 -0.34 1.79
CA LEU A 32 13.34 -1.74 2.12
C LEU A 32 14.75 -2.17 1.71
N SER A 33 15.40 -2.99 2.53
CA SER A 33 16.61 -3.70 2.08
C SER A 33 16.20 -4.79 1.08
N ASN A 34 17.08 -5.10 0.12
CA ASN A 34 16.84 -6.18 -0.84
C ASN A 34 16.57 -7.52 -0.13
N MET A 35 17.27 -7.78 0.97
CA MET A 35 17.06 -8.99 1.78
C MET A 35 15.64 -9.08 2.36
N LEU A 36 15.06 -7.97 2.84
CA LEU A 36 13.67 -7.95 3.28
C LEU A 36 12.69 -8.08 2.12
N LEU A 37 12.97 -7.42 0.99
CA LEU A 37 12.15 -7.51 -0.20
C LEU A 37 12.06 -8.97 -0.70
N GLU A 38 13.21 -9.64 -0.83
CA GLU A 38 13.31 -11.04 -1.22
C GLU A 38 12.60 -11.96 -0.23
N ALA A 39 12.81 -11.75 1.08
CA ALA A 39 12.16 -12.57 2.11
C ALA A 39 10.63 -12.41 2.09
N TYR A 40 10.10 -11.19 1.90
CA TYR A 40 8.65 -10.99 1.74
C TYR A 40 8.10 -11.59 0.45
N SER A 41 8.89 -11.59 -0.63
CA SER A 41 8.51 -12.20 -1.91
C SER A 41 8.46 -13.73 -1.84
N GLY A 42 9.33 -14.35 -1.06
CA GLY A 42 9.36 -15.80 -0.87
C GLY A 42 8.47 -16.34 0.25
N ALA A 43 7.92 -15.47 1.10
CA ALA A 43 7.06 -15.89 2.22
C ALA A 43 5.68 -16.35 1.74
N ASP A 44 5.19 -17.47 2.28
CA ASP A 44 3.84 -18.00 2.02
C ASP A 44 2.75 -17.17 2.74
N LEU A 45 2.56 -15.94 2.27
CA LEU A 45 1.58 -15.01 2.79
C LEU A 45 0.26 -15.13 2.03
N THR A 46 -0.84 -15.21 2.78
CA THR A 46 -2.16 -15.04 2.17
C THR A 46 -2.31 -13.61 1.63
N LYS A 47 -3.17 -13.42 0.63
CA LYS A 47 -3.48 -12.09 0.07
C LYS A 47 -3.86 -11.05 1.15
N ARG A 48 -4.52 -11.49 2.23
CA ARG A 48 -4.92 -10.60 3.33
C ARG A 48 -3.72 -10.18 4.17
N GLN A 49 -2.86 -11.13 4.55
CA GLN A 49 -1.63 -10.86 5.28
C GLN A 49 -0.72 -9.93 4.48
N PHE A 50 -0.54 -10.19 3.18
CA PHE A 50 0.28 -9.33 2.32
C PHE A 50 -0.23 -7.89 2.27
N LYS A 51 -1.55 -7.67 2.14
CA LYS A 51 -2.13 -6.32 2.21
C LYS A 51 -1.85 -5.64 3.55
N VAL A 52 -2.02 -6.35 4.66
CA VAL A 52 -1.77 -5.81 6.01
C VAL A 52 -0.28 -5.50 6.21
N LEU A 53 0.62 -6.37 5.73
CA LEU A 53 2.06 -6.14 5.75
C LEU A 53 2.42 -4.84 5.02
N LEU A 54 1.93 -4.64 3.79
CA LEU A 54 2.15 -3.41 3.03
C LEU A 54 1.62 -2.17 3.76
N ALA A 55 0.45 -2.26 4.42
CA ALA A 55 -0.09 -1.16 5.22
C ALA A 55 0.81 -0.82 6.42
N ILE A 56 1.35 -1.83 7.10
CA ILE A 56 2.31 -1.64 8.19
C ILE A 56 3.60 -1.00 7.67
N LEU A 57 4.14 -1.47 6.54
CA LEU A 57 5.31 -0.87 5.89
C LEU A 57 5.07 0.58 5.51
N ARG A 58 3.89 0.90 4.96
CA ARG A 58 3.50 2.28 4.63
C ARG A 58 3.43 3.17 5.88
N LYS A 59 2.94 2.64 7.00
CA LYS A 59 2.84 3.37 8.29
C LYS A 59 4.15 3.47 9.07
N THR A 60 5.13 2.63 8.76
CA THR A 60 6.44 2.60 9.42
C THR A 60 7.52 3.19 8.51
N TYR A 61 8.08 2.37 7.61
CA TYR A 61 9.16 2.77 6.72
C TYR A 61 8.74 3.89 5.75
N GLY A 62 7.47 3.94 5.34
CA GLY A 62 6.93 5.07 4.58
C GLY A 62 6.87 6.40 5.35
N TRP A 63 7.17 6.39 6.66
CA TRP A 63 7.36 7.57 7.51
C TRP A 63 8.78 7.64 8.10
N ASN A 64 9.71 6.83 7.58
CA ASN A 64 11.07 6.65 8.12
C ASN A 64 11.11 6.24 9.60
N LYS A 65 10.13 5.48 10.09
CA LYS A 65 10.10 4.95 11.47
C LYS A 65 10.27 3.43 11.47
N PRO A 66 11.03 2.84 12.40
CA PRO A 66 11.19 1.39 12.48
C PRO A 66 9.91 0.67 12.94
N MET A 67 9.12 1.31 13.80
CA MET A 67 7.85 0.84 14.34
C MET A 67 6.91 2.03 14.52
N ASP A 68 5.61 1.81 14.53
CA ASP A 68 4.61 2.83 14.83
C ASP A 68 3.42 2.26 15.62
N ARG A 69 2.66 3.12 16.31
CA ARG A 69 1.35 2.73 16.85
C ARG A 69 0.34 2.74 15.71
N ILE A 70 -0.18 1.56 15.37
CA ILE A 70 -1.10 1.40 14.24
C ILE A 70 -2.37 0.73 14.74
N THR A 71 -3.51 1.42 14.58
CA THR A 71 -4.82 0.88 14.95
C THR A 71 -5.39 0.00 13.83
N ASP A 72 -6.28 -0.93 14.18
CA ASP A 72 -6.93 -1.79 13.18
C ASP A 72 -7.82 -1.01 12.22
N SER A 73 -8.38 0.13 12.65
CA SER A 73 -9.14 1.04 11.79
C SER A 73 -8.24 1.71 10.75
N GLN A 74 -7.02 2.13 11.11
CA GLN A 74 -6.06 2.67 10.14
C GLN A 74 -5.64 1.60 9.11
N LEU A 75 -5.43 0.36 9.56
CA LEU A 75 -5.14 -0.75 8.65
C LEU A 75 -6.31 -1.03 7.70
N SER A 76 -7.54 -1.02 8.23
CA SER A 76 -8.77 -1.19 7.46
C SER A 76 -8.89 -0.11 6.37
N GLU A 77 -8.59 1.14 6.71
CA GLU A 77 -8.64 2.26 5.77
C GLU A 77 -7.66 2.10 4.60
N ILE A 78 -6.44 1.64 4.86
CA ILE A 78 -5.41 1.45 3.83
C ILE A 78 -5.70 0.19 3.00
N THR A 79 -5.98 -0.93 3.66
CA THR A 79 -6.11 -2.25 3.00
C THR A 79 -7.47 -2.46 2.34
N LYS A 80 -8.47 -1.65 2.69
CA LYS A 80 -9.88 -1.82 2.30
C LYS A 80 -10.45 -3.18 2.72
N LEU A 81 -9.97 -3.71 3.84
CA LEU A 81 -10.50 -4.93 4.47
C LEU A 81 -11.28 -4.55 5.73
N PRO A 82 -12.28 -5.34 6.16
CA PRO A 82 -12.93 -5.11 7.45
C PRO A 82 -11.93 -5.11 8.61
N VAL A 83 -12.15 -4.26 9.61
CA VAL A 83 -11.30 -4.11 10.81
C VAL A 83 -10.94 -5.46 11.45
N LYS A 84 -11.94 -6.34 11.62
CA LYS A 84 -11.74 -7.69 12.16
C LYS A 84 -10.73 -8.51 11.35
N ARG A 85 -10.78 -8.43 10.01
CA ARG A 85 -9.87 -9.14 9.12
C ARG A 85 -8.46 -8.55 9.14
N CYS A 86 -8.33 -7.25 9.36
CA CYS A 86 -7.05 -6.61 9.58
C CYS A 86 -6.41 -7.09 10.88
N ASN A 87 -7.19 -7.16 11.97
CA ASN A 87 -6.72 -7.65 13.26
C ASN A 87 -6.26 -9.12 13.17
N GLU A 88 -7.08 -10.00 12.58
CA GLU A 88 -6.75 -11.42 12.36
C GLU A 88 -5.41 -11.55 11.61
N ALA A 89 -5.29 -10.92 10.43
CA ALA A 89 -4.07 -11.00 9.61
C ALA A 89 -2.84 -10.35 10.30
N LYS A 90 -3.03 -9.25 11.05
CA LYS A 90 -1.95 -8.63 11.82
C LYS A 90 -1.41 -9.58 12.89
N LEU A 91 -2.30 -10.25 13.63
CA LEU A 91 -1.90 -11.20 14.67
C LEU A 91 -1.26 -12.45 14.07
N GLU A 92 -1.72 -12.92 12.92
CA GLU A 92 -1.06 -14.01 12.18
C GLU A 92 0.37 -13.62 11.77
N LEU A 93 0.58 -12.42 11.22
CA LEU A 93 1.92 -11.93 10.88
C LEU A 93 2.85 -11.82 12.09
N VAL A 94 2.31 -11.48 13.28
CA VAL A 94 3.09 -11.51 14.54
C VAL A 94 3.44 -12.95 14.92
N ARG A 95 2.51 -13.90 14.78
CA ARG A 95 2.76 -15.33 15.10
C ARG A 95 3.79 -15.96 14.15
N MET A 96 3.77 -15.56 12.88
CA MET A 96 4.77 -15.91 11.87
C MET A 96 6.08 -15.13 12.06
N ASN A 97 6.17 -14.26 13.06
CA ASN A 97 7.34 -13.44 13.37
C ASN A 97 7.88 -12.58 12.21
N ILE A 98 7.07 -12.35 11.18
CA ILE A 98 7.36 -11.48 10.03
C ILE A 98 7.29 -10.00 10.45
N ILE A 99 6.43 -9.69 11.43
CA ILE A 99 6.37 -8.38 12.09
C ILE A 99 6.52 -8.55 13.60
N LYS A 100 7.05 -7.54 14.27
CA LYS A 100 7.19 -7.50 15.73
C LYS A 100 6.15 -6.58 16.36
N GLN A 101 5.72 -6.94 17.57
CA GLN A 101 4.92 -6.10 18.45
C GLN A 101 5.73 -5.74 19.69
N GLN A 102 5.91 -4.44 19.96
CA GLN A 102 6.65 -3.95 21.13
C GLN A 102 5.96 -2.71 21.70
N GLY A 103 5.60 -2.70 22.98
CA GLY A 103 4.98 -1.53 23.63
C GLY A 103 3.66 -1.07 22.99
N GLY A 104 2.93 -1.98 22.32
CA GLY A 104 1.73 -1.67 21.54
C GLY A 104 2.01 -1.03 20.17
N MET A 105 3.26 -0.99 19.74
CA MET A 105 3.70 -0.59 18.41
C MET A 105 3.95 -1.83 17.54
N PHE A 106 3.85 -1.66 16.22
CA PHE A 106 4.08 -2.71 15.24
C PHE A 106 5.12 -2.24 14.22
N GLY A 107 5.93 -3.17 13.73
CA GLY A 107 6.86 -2.90 12.65
C GLY A 107 7.50 -4.18 12.10
N PRO A 108 8.25 -4.08 11.00
CA PRO A 108 8.75 -5.25 10.30
C PRO A 108 9.89 -5.93 11.08
N ASN A 109 9.91 -7.27 11.13
CA ASN A 109 11.03 -7.99 11.76
C ASN A 109 12.22 -8.03 10.80
N LYS A 110 13.31 -7.34 11.12
CA LYS A 110 14.52 -7.34 10.28
C LYS A 110 15.33 -8.63 10.35
N ASN A 111 15.11 -9.45 11.38
CA ASN A 111 15.87 -10.68 11.56
C ASN A 111 15.14 -11.85 10.88
N ILE A 112 15.44 -12.08 9.60
CA ILE A 112 14.74 -13.05 8.75
C ILE A 112 14.92 -14.50 9.25
N SER A 113 16.01 -14.81 9.95
CA SER A 113 16.22 -16.13 10.53
C SER A 113 15.23 -16.47 11.65
N GLU A 114 14.45 -15.51 12.13
CA GLU A 114 13.43 -15.72 13.15
C GLU A 114 12.03 -15.91 12.58
N TRP A 115 11.82 -15.75 11.26
CA TRP A 115 10.51 -15.83 10.60
C TRP A 115 10.01 -17.27 10.50
#